data_AF-A0A9D7MH73-F1
#
_entry.id   AF-A0A9D7MH73-F1
#
_cell.length_a   1.000
_cell.length_b   1.000
_cell.length_c   1.000
_cell.angle_alpha   90.00
_cell.angle_beta   90.00
_cell.angle_gamma   90.00
#
_symmetry.space_group_name_H-M   'P 1'
#
loop_
_entity.id
_entity.type
_entity.pdbx_description
1 polymer ?
#
loop_
_entity_poly.entity_id
_entity_poly.type
_entity_poly.pdbx_seq_one_letter_code
_entity_poly.pdbx_strand_id
1 'polypeptide(L)'
;MRRELEKVGTLLDANILGPRILQPTIRFAVQSGQITDEMAQVLSRIAKNGDGDASTYRSVYPGKSAASISHIIADHKQIGIIAAYPTIRSRRYVARFSGPALLTALIHTMDAEGYLPFRRDDRGA
;
A
#
# COMPACT_ATOMS: atom_id res chain seq x y z
N MET A 1 -22.83 -13.41 9.70
CA MET A 1 -22.35 -12.22 10.44
C MET A 1 -21.08 -12.49 11.24
N ARG A 2 -21.01 -13.53 12.10
CA ARG A 2 -19.78 -13.86 12.87
C ARG A 2 -18.51 -13.99 12.02
N ARG A 3 -18.57 -14.74 10.91
CA ARG A 3 -17.43 -14.93 9.98
C ARG A 3 -16.89 -13.62 9.39
N GLU A 4 -17.77 -12.66 9.08
CA GLU A 4 -17.33 -11.37 8.53
C GLU A 4 -16.65 -10.51 9.61
N LEU A 5 -17.10 -10.59 10.87
CA LEU A 5 -16.42 -9.94 12.00
C LEU A 5 -15.05 -10.57 12.29
N GLU A 6 -14.94 -11.89 12.17
CA GLU A 6 -13.65 -12.61 12.30
C GLU A 6 -12.65 -12.18 11.22
N LYS A 7 -13.11 -12.01 9.97
CA LYS A 7 -12.29 -11.48 8.87
C LYS A 7 -11.78 -10.07 9.16
N VAL A 8 -12.64 -9.18 9.64
CA VAL A 8 -12.24 -7.82 10.04
C VAL A 8 -11.23 -7.86 11.18
N GLY A 9 -11.48 -8.67 12.21
CA GLY A 9 -10.54 -8.84 13.33
C GLY A 9 -9.17 -9.34 12.86
N THR A 10 -9.15 -10.24 11.88
CA THR A 10 -7.91 -10.77 11.28
C THR A 10 -7.13 -9.68 10.52
N LEU A 11 -7.82 -8.75 9.83
CA LEU A 11 -7.17 -7.64 9.12
C LEU A 11 -6.61 -6.56 10.05
N LEU A 12 -6.99 -6.56 11.33
CA LEU A 12 -6.40 -5.68 12.34
C LEU A 12 -5.06 -6.21 12.87
N ASP A 13 -4.73 -7.49 12.64
CA ASP A 13 -3.44 -8.05 13.00
C ASP A 13 -2.38 -7.66 11.96
N ALA A 14 -1.39 -6.85 12.36
CA ALA A 14 -0.30 -6.44 11.51
C ALA A 14 0.54 -7.61 10.96
N ASN A 15 0.61 -8.73 11.69
CA ASN A 15 1.30 -9.95 11.25
C ASN A 15 0.57 -10.65 10.11
N ILE A 16 -0.70 -10.33 9.89
CA ILE A 16 -1.51 -10.84 8.80
C ILE A 16 -1.61 -9.80 7.70
N LEU A 17 -2.01 -8.58 8.05
CA LEU A 17 -2.23 -7.48 7.11
C LEU A 17 -0.97 -7.22 6.26
N GLY A 18 0.20 -7.09 6.90
CA GLY A 18 1.46 -6.83 6.20
C GLY A 18 1.81 -7.88 5.14
N PRO A 19 2.06 -9.14 5.52
CA PRO A 19 2.53 -10.17 4.58
C PRO A 19 1.46 -10.73 3.65
N ARG A 20 0.18 -10.77 4.07
CA ARG A 20 -0.90 -11.36 3.25
C ARG A 20 -1.63 -10.35 2.38
N ILE A 21 -1.66 -9.08 2.76
CA ILE A 21 -2.42 -8.06 2.03
C ILE A 21 -1.50 -6.97 1.48
N LEU A 22 -0.76 -6.25 2.32
CA LEU A 22 -0.03 -5.05 1.89
C LEU A 22 1.12 -5.36 0.92
N GLN A 23 1.99 -6.32 1.26
CA GLN A 23 3.11 -6.68 0.39
C GLN A 23 2.65 -7.35 -0.92
N PRO A 24 1.67 -8.28 -0.93
CA PRO A 24 1.13 -8.82 -2.17
C PRO A 24 0.44 -7.75 -3.04
N THR A 25 -0.23 -6.77 -2.42
CA THR A 25 -0.81 -5.62 -3.14
C THR A 25 0.27 -4.80 -3.86
N ILE A 26 1.37 -4.46 -3.16
CA ILE A 26 2.49 -3.71 -3.77
C ILE A 26 3.09 -4.52 -4.92
N ARG A 27 3.32 -5.83 -4.71
CA ARG A 27 3.88 -6.72 -5.74
C ARG A 27 2.98 -6.79 -6.97
N PHE A 28 1.68 -6.96 -6.78
CA PHE A 28 0.74 -7.00 -7.90
C PHE A 28 0.72 -5.67 -8.65
N ALA A 29 0.74 -4.53 -7.95
CA ALA A 29 0.75 -3.20 -8.58
C ALA A 29 2.01 -2.96 -9.44
N VAL A 30 3.17 -3.52 -9.05
CA VAL A 30 4.37 -3.52 -9.91
C VAL A 30 4.16 -4.40 -11.13
N GLN A 31 3.70 -5.64 -10.92
CA GLN A 31 3.51 -6.62 -11.99
C GLN A 31 2.50 -6.17 -13.05
N SER A 32 1.47 -5.42 -12.64
CA SER A 32 0.46 -4.84 -13.52
C SER A 32 0.85 -3.49 -14.11
N GLY A 33 2.05 -2.97 -13.82
CA GLY A 33 2.57 -1.71 -14.34
C GLY A 33 1.93 -0.45 -13.76
N GLN A 34 1.22 -0.55 -12.63
CA GLN A 34 0.57 0.59 -11.97
C GLN A 34 1.55 1.47 -11.19
N ILE A 35 2.65 0.89 -10.71
CA ILE A 35 3.74 1.60 -10.02
C ILE A 35 5.10 1.07 -10.50
N THR A 36 6.17 1.85 -10.28
CA THR A 36 7.54 1.41 -10.59
C THR A 36 8.15 0.57 -9.47
N ASP A 37 9.26 -0.11 -9.76
CA ASP A 37 10.01 -0.87 -8.76
C ASP A 37 10.50 0.01 -7.60
N GLU A 38 10.95 1.23 -7.86
CA GLU A 38 11.40 2.14 -6.80
C GLU A 38 10.24 2.62 -5.93
N MET A 39 9.08 2.91 -6.53
CA MET A 39 7.86 3.22 -5.77
C MET A 39 7.50 2.06 -4.85
N ALA A 40 7.56 0.83 -5.36
CA ALA A 40 7.30 -0.37 -4.57
C ALA A 40 8.30 -0.53 -3.41
N GLN A 41 9.59 -0.31 -3.64
CA GLN A 41 10.59 -0.36 -2.56
C GLN A 41 10.30 0.67 -1.45
N VAL A 42 9.91 1.90 -1.83
CA VAL A 42 9.48 2.92 -0.85
C VAL A 42 8.25 2.46 -0.08
N LEU A 43 7.20 2.01 -0.78
CA LEU A 43 5.94 1.57 -0.17
C LEU A 43 6.16 0.36 0.74
N SER A 44 7.01 -0.59 0.36
CA SER A 44 7.33 -1.76 1.17
C SER A 44 8.04 -1.38 2.47
N ARG A 45 8.95 -0.40 2.45
CA ARG A 45 9.61 0.13 3.65
C ARG A 45 8.62 0.87 4.56
N ILE A 46 7.79 1.73 3.97
CA ILE A 46 6.75 2.46 4.70
C ILE A 46 5.75 1.49 5.34
N ALA A 47 5.24 0.50 4.60
CA ALA A 47 4.29 -0.48 5.11
C ALA A 47 4.89 -1.35 6.23
N LYS A 48 6.18 -1.69 6.14
CA LYS A 48 6.88 -2.44 7.18
C LYS A 48 7.05 -1.63 8.47
N ASN A 49 7.37 -0.34 8.35
CA ASN A 49 7.68 0.52 9.49
C ASN A 49 6.44 1.26 10.04
N GLY A 50 5.30 1.16 9.36
CA GLY A 50 4.09 1.92 9.63
C GLY A 50 4.07 3.27 8.90
N ASP A 51 5.21 3.94 8.80
CA ASP A 51 5.38 5.16 8.03
C ASP A 51 6.83 5.33 7.52
N GLY A 52 7.11 6.45 6.85
CA GLY A 52 8.45 6.81 6.43
C GLY A 52 8.65 8.31 6.29
N ASP A 53 9.87 8.72 6.01
CA ASP A 53 10.28 10.12 5.89
C ASP A 53 11.32 10.26 4.77
N ALA A 54 11.96 11.43 4.66
CA ALA A 54 13.00 11.65 3.66
C ALA A 54 14.17 10.65 3.74
N SER A 55 14.49 10.09 4.92
CA SER A 55 15.54 9.07 5.05
C SER A 55 15.12 7.75 4.39
N THR A 56 13.83 7.39 4.47
CA THR A 56 13.26 6.23 3.78
C THR A 56 13.49 6.35 2.28
N TYR A 57 13.21 7.53 1.70
CA TYR A 57 13.46 7.78 0.28
C TYR A 57 14.94 7.77 -0.07
N ARG A 58 15.82 8.39 0.73
CA ARG A 58 17.27 8.36 0.49
C ARG A 58 17.85 6.94 0.46
N SER A 59 17.27 6.02 1.23
CA SER A 59 17.69 4.63 1.24
C SER A 59 17.31 3.84 -0.03
N VAL A 60 16.31 4.31 -0.79
CA VAL A 60 15.89 3.73 -2.08
C VAL A 60 16.53 4.45 -3.26
N TYR A 61 16.80 5.75 -3.12
CA TYR A 61 17.38 6.59 -4.15
C TYR A 61 18.78 7.11 -3.75
N PRO A 62 19.80 6.23 -3.67
CA PRO A 62 21.14 6.63 -3.29
C PRO A 62 21.70 7.64 -4.29
N GLY A 63 22.43 8.65 -3.79
CA GLY A 63 23.06 9.69 -4.61
C GLY A 63 22.12 10.79 -5.11
N LYS A 64 20.81 10.72 -4.86
CA LYS A 64 19.90 11.85 -5.16
C LYS A 64 20.08 12.98 -4.15
N SER A 65 20.04 14.21 -4.65
CA SER A 65 20.08 15.42 -3.80
C SER A 65 18.84 15.53 -2.91
N ALA A 66 18.93 16.30 -1.82
CA ALA A 66 17.78 16.56 -0.95
C ALA A 66 16.60 17.23 -1.70
N ALA A 67 16.89 18.09 -2.68
CA ALA A 67 15.88 18.70 -3.54
C ALA A 67 15.19 17.63 -4.41
N SER A 68 15.95 16.74 -5.04
CA SER A 68 15.40 15.63 -5.84
C SER A 68 14.53 14.68 -5.00
N ILE A 69 14.96 14.35 -3.78
CA ILE A 69 14.13 13.56 -2.86
C ILE A 69 12.82 14.28 -2.53
N SER A 70 12.86 15.60 -2.34
CA SER A 70 11.66 16.40 -2.05
C SER A 70 10.69 16.42 -3.23
N HIS A 71 11.20 16.49 -4.47
CA HIS A 71 10.40 16.36 -5.69
C HIS A 71 9.76 14.97 -5.81
N ILE A 72 10.54 13.89 -5.63
CA ILE A 72 10.00 12.52 -5.66
C ILE A 72 8.87 12.34 -4.65
N ILE A 73 9.05 12.84 -3.41
CA ILE A 73 8.01 12.81 -2.39
C ILE A 73 6.77 13.61 -2.82
N ALA A 74 6.97 14.79 -3.42
CA ALA A 74 5.87 15.60 -3.94
C ALA A 74 5.08 14.84 -5.02
N ASP A 75 5.77 14.22 -5.98
CA ASP A 75 5.17 13.44 -7.05
C ASP A 75 4.41 12.24 -6.49
N HIS A 76 4.99 11.50 -5.54
CA HIS A 76 4.33 10.35 -4.91
C HIS A 76 3.06 10.73 -4.14
N LYS A 77 3.03 11.91 -3.50
CA LYS A 77 1.81 12.47 -2.89
C LYS A 77 0.79 12.85 -3.97
N GLN A 78 1.25 13.48 -5.05
CA GLN A 78 0.39 13.95 -6.13
C GLN A 78 -0.33 12.79 -6.83
N ILE A 79 0.37 11.70 -7.13
CA ILE A 79 -0.23 10.49 -7.72
C ILE A 79 -0.98 9.64 -6.67
N GLY A 80 -0.92 10.04 -5.40
CA GLY A 80 -1.72 9.45 -4.33
C GLY A 80 -1.27 8.09 -3.83
N ILE A 81 0.02 7.72 -3.99
CA ILE A 81 0.57 6.47 -3.41
C ILE A 81 1.01 6.63 -1.96
N ILE A 82 1.23 7.87 -1.50
CA ILE A 82 1.47 8.19 -0.09
C ILE A 82 0.61 9.37 0.38
N ALA A 83 0.49 9.55 1.70
CA ALA A 83 -0.13 10.70 2.33
C ALA A 83 0.67 11.16 3.56
N ALA A 84 0.63 12.45 3.88
CA ALA A 84 1.24 12.98 5.10
C ALA A 84 0.47 12.50 6.34
N TYR A 85 1.19 12.11 7.39
CA TYR A 85 0.64 11.59 8.65
C TYR A 85 1.47 12.05 9.86
N PRO A 86 0.88 12.37 11.02
CA PRO A 86 -0.56 12.34 11.33
C PRO A 86 -1.32 13.55 10.83
N THR A 87 -0.63 14.60 10.38
CA THR A 87 -1.25 15.84 9.88
C THR A 87 -0.84 16.12 8.45
N ILE A 88 -1.63 16.94 7.75
CA ILE A 88 -1.35 17.35 6.37
C ILE A 88 -0.03 18.11 6.20
N ARG A 89 0.52 18.68 7.28
CA ARG A 89 1.81 19.41 7.29
C ARG A 89 2.99 18.52 7.72
N SER A 90 2.74 17.27 8.08
CA SER A 90 3.78 16.36 8.55
C SER A 90 4.78 16.04 7.44
N ARG A 91 6.04 15.81 7.86
CA ARG A 91 7.12 15.27 7.02
C ARG A 91 7.29 13.76 7.17
N ARG A 92 6.29 13.09 7.74
CA ARG A 92 6.15 11.64 7.78
C ARG A 92 5.00 11.22 6.89
N TYR A 93 5.14 10.07 6.26
CA TYR A 93 4.29 9.61 5.17
C TYR A 93 3.87 8.17 5.38
N VAL A 94 2.59 7.90 5.16
CA VAL A 94 2.02 6.55 5.14
C VAL A 94 1.67 6.15 3.72
N ALA A 95 1.69 4.85 3.45
CA ALA A 95 1.27 4.29 2.16
C ALA A 95 -0.25 4.43 2.02
N ARG A 96 -0.71 4.92 0.87
CA ARG A 96 -2.13 5.15 0.59
C ARG A 96 -2.67 4.06 -0.33
N PHE A 97 -2.97 2.90 0.24
CA PHE A 97 -3.51 1.75 -0.49
C PHE A 97 -4.91 1.99 -1.09
N SER A 98 -5.65 2.98 -0.58
CA SER A 98 -6.92 3.44 -1.16
C SER A 98 -6.74 4.43 -2.32
N GLY A 99 -5.50 4.75 -2.69
CA GLY A 99 -5.18 5.64 -3.82
C GLY A 99 -5.41 4.95 -5.18
N PRO A 100 -5.65 5.72 -6.26
CA PRO A 100 -6.00 5.15 -7.57
C PRO A 100 -4.98 4.13 -8.10
N ALA A 101 -3.69 4.35 -7.83
CA ALA A 101 -2.62 3.47 -8.28
C ALA A 101 -2.58 2.11 -7.55
N LEU A 102 -3.09 2.01 -6.32
CA LEU A 102 -3.00 0.79 -5.51
C LEU A 102 -4.36 0.13 -5.25
N LEU A 103 -5.48 0.85 -5.45
CA LEU A 103 -6.81 0.37 -5.10
C LEU A 103 -7.19 -0.91 -5.85
N THR A 104 -6.94 -0.97 -7.16
CA THR A 104 -7.24 -2.17 -7.96
C THR A 104 -6.43 -3.37 -7.49
N ALA A 105 -5.14 -3.17 -7.21
CA ALA A 105 -4.25 -4.21 -6.69
C ALA A 105 -4.69 -4.68 -5.29
N LEU A 106 -5.17 -3.76 -4.44
CA LEU A 106 -5.69 -4.07 -3.11
C LEU A 106 -6.94 -4.92 -3.21
N ILE A 107 -7.91 -4.53 -4.04
CA ILE A 107 -9.16 -5.27 -4.28
C ILE A 107 -8.84 -6.68 -4.79
N HIS A 108 -7.95 -6.79 -5.79
CA HIS A 108 -7.51 -8.08 -6.33
C HIS A 108 -6.90 -8.97 -5.23
N THR A 109 -6.03 -8.42 -4.40
CA THR A 109 -5.39 -9.17 -3.31
C THR A 109 -6.39 -9.59 -2.24
N MET A 110 -7.29 -8.69 -1.84
CA MET A 110 -8.35 -8.99 -0.88
C MET A 110 -9.33 -10.05 -1.40
N ASP A 111 -9.61 -10.06 -2.71
CA ASP A 111 -10.42 -11.11 -3.35
C ASP A 111 -9.70 -12.46 -3.29
N ALA A 112 -8.44 -12.49 -3.74
CA ALA A 112 -7.61 -13.70 -3.75
C ALA A 112 -7.45 -14.33 -2.36
N GLU A 113 -7.42 -13.50 -1.31
CA GLU A 113 -7.34 -13.94 0.08
C GLU A 113 -8.72 -14.20 0.73
N GLY A 114 -9.82 -14.06 -0.01
CA GLY A 114 -11.19 -14.38 0.44
C GLY A 114 -11.83 -13.35 1.38
N TYR A 115 -11.30 -12.13 1.42
CA TYR A 115 -11.81 -11.03 2.25
C TYR A 115 -12.95 -10.26 1.61
N LEU A 116 -13.17 -10.38 0.29
CA LEU A 116 -14.29 -9.72 -0.36
C LEU A 116 -15.55 -10.60 -0.34
N PRO A 117 -16.72 -10.05 0.00
CA PRO A 117 -17.97 -10.79 0.07
C PRO A 117 -18.56 -10.94 -1.33
N PHE A 118 -17.89 -11.64 -2.23
CA PHE A 118 -18.54 -12.05 -3.47
C PHE A 118 -19.38 -13.29 -3.18
N ARG A 119 -20.71 -13.12 -3.19
CA ARG A 119 -21.59 -14.25 -3.52
C ARG A 119 -21.17 -14.71 -4.91
N ARG A 120 -20.41 -15.80 -4.99
CA ARG A 120 -20.67 -16.75 -6.07
C ARG A 120 -22.09 -17.21 -5.81
N ASP A 121 -23.07 -16.57 -6.45
CA ASP A 121 -24.38 -17.19 -6.56
C ASP A 121 -24.13 -18.55 -7.21
N ASP A 122 -24.53 -19.60 -6.50
CA ASP A 122 -24.70 -20.96 -7.01
C ASP A 122 -25.79 -20.96 -8.10
N ARG A 123 -25.51 -20.33 -9.24
CA ARG A 123 -26.25 -20.54 -10.49
C ARG A 123 -25.38 -21.39 -11.40
N GLY A 124 -25.32 -22.66 -11.02
CA GLY A 124 -24.62 -23.73 -11.71
C GLY A 124 -24.94 -25.08 -11.07
N ALA A 125 -26.23 -25.34 -10.85
CA ALA A 125 -26.81 -26.66 -10.65
C ALA A 125 -27.87 -26.87 -11.73
#